data_AF-A0A6A4X6I4-F1
#
_entry.id   AF-A0A6A4X6I4-F1
#
_cell.length_a   1.000
_cell.length_b   1.000
_cell.length_c   1.000
_cell.angle_alpha   90.00
_cell.angle_beta   90.00
_cell.angle_gamma   90.00
#
_symmetry.space_group_name_H-M   'P 1'
#
loop_
_entity.id
_entity.type
_entity.pdbx_description
1 polymer ?
#
loop_
_entity_poly.entity_id
_entity_poly.type
_entity_poly.pdbx_seq_one_letter_code
_entity_poly.pdbx_strand_id
1 'polypeptide(L)'
;MIAAFDELERRVTQSLLRDLHEFRACLSAEIEKLSDRVKDLERHVEEKDGTIDQLSDNLRQSREEVAALQIRSSVRDQIWTRRLELRGRELFISESLTKLRSLIFRSLLATKREKRIYTVYTRGGLVFFKEKQHGVSTRVNTLQKVRESGLVVLDR
;
A
#
# COMPACT_ATOMS: atom_id res chain seq x y z
N MET A 1 66.52 -65.09 16.45
CA MET A 1 66.42 -63.99 15.47
C MET A 1 65.08 -64.00 14.73
N ILE A 2 64.63 -65.13 14.17
CA ILE A 2 63.35 -65.23 13.41
C ILE A 2 62.13 -64.78 14.22
N ALA A 3 61.93 -65.32 15.44
CA ALA A 3 60.77 -64.94 16.27
C ALA A 3 60.70 -63.46 16.69
N ALA A 4 61.84 -62.75 16.74
CA ALA A 4 61.87 -61.32 17.05
C ALA A 4 61.48 -60.46 15.85
N PHE A 5 61.75 -60.94 14.63
CA PHE A 5 61.34 -60.30 13.39
C PHE A 5 59.82 -60.46 13.18
N ASP A 6 59.29 -61.66 13.39
CA ASP A 6 57.84 -61.94 13.29
C ASP A 6 57.03 -61.09 14.30
N GLU A 7 57.54 -60.92 15.53
CA GLU A 7 56.89 -60.07 16.53
C GLU A 7 56.94 -58.58 16.17
N LEU A 8 58.04 -58.11 15.56
CA LEU A 8 58.14 -56.74 15.06
C LEU A 8 57.16 -56.51 13.90
N GLU A 9 57.10 -57.43 12.94
CA GLU A 9 56.17 -57.40 11.81
C GLU A 9 54.71 -57.38 12.28
N ARG A 10 54.37 -58.23 13.25
CA ARG A 10 53.04 -58.25 13.87
C ARG A 10 52.68 -56.91 14.49
N ARG A 11 53.61 -56.31 15.25
CA ARG A 11 53.39 -55.02 15.93
C ARG A 11 53.24 -53.86 14.94
N VAL A 12 54.09 -53.80 13.92
CA VAL A 12 54.01 -52.78 12.87
C VAL A 12 52.70 -52.90 12.09
N THR A 13 52.32 -54.12 11.71
CA THR A 13 51.05 -54.38 11.01
C THR A 13 49.85 -53.97 11.88
N GLN A 14 49.87 -54.31 13.16
CA GLN A 14 48.80 -53.95 14.10
C GLN A 14 48.70 -52.44 14.32
N SER A 15 49.83 -51.73 14.38
CA SER A 15 49.87 -50.26 14.47
C SER A 15 49.30 -49.61 13.22
N LEU A 16 49.76 -50.01 12.03
CA LEU A 16 49.29 -49.46 10.76
C LEU A 16 47.80 -49.70 10.53
N LEU A 17 47.30 -50.90 10.86
CA LEU A 17 45.87 -51.19 10.77
C LEU A 17 45.06 -50.27 11.69
N ARG A 18 45.54 -50.02 12.91
CA ARG A 18 44.88 -49.10 13.84
C ARG A 18 44.86 -47.67 13.30
N ASP A 19 46.00 -47.17 12.84
CA ASP A 19 46.12 -45.80 12.31
C ASP A 19 45.21 -45.61 11.07
N LEU A 20 45.14 -46.60 10.19
CA LEU A 20 44.23 -46.59 9.03
C LEU A 20 42.75 -46.64 9.43
N HIS A 21 42.41 -47.41 10.47
CA HIS A 21 41.05 -47.45 10.99
C HIS A 21 40.65 -46.12 11.63
N GLU A 22 41.53 -45.51 12.40
CA GLU A 22 41.30 -44.19 13.02
C GLU A 22 41.17 -43.10 11.95
N PHE A 23 42.06 -43.10 10.95
CA PHE A 23 41.99 -42.16 9.82
C PHE A 23 40.69 -42.32 9.03
N ARG A 24 40.29 -43.57 8.73
CA ARG A 24 39.02 -43.86 8.05
C ARG A 24 37.83 -43.35 8.86
N ALA A 25 37.81 -43.60 10.17
CA ALA A 25 36.74 -43.13 11.05
C ALA A 25 36.64 -41.60 11.06
N CYS A 26 37.78 -40.89 11.13
CA CYS A 26 37.83 -39.43 11.06
C CYS A 26 37.28 -38.90 9.73
N LEU A 27 37.70 -39.47 8.60
CA LEU A 27 37.21 -39.05 7.28
C LEU A 27 35.72 -39.32 7.13
N SER A 28 35.23 -40.48 7.58
CA SER A 28 33.80 -40.80 7.54
C SER A 28 32.97 -39.80 8.34
N ALA A 29 33.44 -39.43 9.55
CA ALA A 29 32.77 -38.43 10.37
C ALA A 29 32.74 -37.05 9.70
N GLU A 30 33.81 -36.66 9.01
CA GLU A 30 33.85 -35.36 8.32
C GLU A 30 32.96 -35.33 7.07
N ILE A 31 32.89 -36.44 6.33
CA ILE A 31 31.95 -36.61 5.20
C ILE A 31 30.50 -36.50 5.69
N GLU A 32 30.18 -37.10 6.85
CA GLU A 32 28.84 -37.03 7.44
C GLU A 32 28.47 -35.59 7.81
N LYS A 33 29.35 -34.87 8.50
CA LYS A 33 29.15 -33.44 8.81
C LYS A 33 28.94 -32.59 7.56
N LEU A 34 29.73 -32.83 6.51
CA LEU A 34 29.58 -32.12 5.24
C LEU A 34 28.24 -32.44 4.57
N SER A 35 27.81 -33.71 4.62
CA SER A 35 26.51 -34.12 4.09
C SER A 35 25.35 -33.44 4.81
N ASP A 36 25.40 -33.36 6.14
CA ASP A 36 24.35 -32.69 6.91
C ASP A 36 24.33 -31.19 6.65
N ARG A 37 25.50 -30.56 6.53
CA ARG A 37 25.60 -29.15 6.16
C ARG A 37 25.05 -28.87 4.76
N VAL A 38 25.22 -29.77 3.81
CA VAL A 38 24.63 -29.64 2.47
C VAL A 38 23.10 -29.68 2.57
N LYS A 39 22.54 -30.64 3.30
CA LYS A 39 21.07 -30.74 3.49
C LYS A 39 20.47 -29.50 4.15
N ASP A 40 21.17 -28.93 5.13
CA ASP A 40 20.70 -27.70 5.79
C ASP A 40 20.75 -26.49 4.85
N LEU A 41 21.77 -26.41 3.99
CA LEU A 41 21.85 -25.37 2.96
C LEU A 41 20.75 -25.52 1.92
N GLU A 42 20.46 -26.74 1.48
CA GLU A 42 19.36 -27.03 0.54
C GLU A 42 18.03 -26.56 1.11
N ARG A 43 17.72 -26.90 2.37
CA ARG A 43 16.49 -26.44 3.04
C ARG A 43 16.40 -24.91 3.11
N HIS A 44 17.51 -24.25 3.45
CA HIS A 44 17.53 -22.79 3.56
C HIS A 44 17.39 -22.10 2.19
N VAL A 45 17.85 -22.73 1.10
CA VAL A 45 17.59 -22.24 -0.26
C VAL A 45 16.11 -22.38 -0.60
N GLU A 46 15.49 -23.52 -0.32
CA GLU A 46 14.04 -23.72 -0.54
C GLU A 46 13.19 -22.69 0.22
N GLU A 47 13.51 -22.42 1.48
CA GLU A 47 12.82 -21.40 2.28
C GLU A 47 12.96 -19.99 1.67
N LYS A 48 14.14 -19.67 1.17
CA LYS A 48 14.40 -18.38 0.50
C LYS A 48 13.69 -18.26 -0.82
N ASP A 49 13.65 -19.32 -1.61
CA ASP A 49 12.93 -19.34 -2.88
C ASP A 49 11.43 -19.11 -2.65
N GLY A 50 10.84 -19.76 -1.64
CA GLY A 50 9.45 -19.48 -1.24
C GLY A 50 9.22 -18.02 -0.80
N THR A 51 10.20 -17.40 -0.14
CA THR A 51 10.14 -15.98 0.24
C THR A 51 10.23 -15.06 -1.00
N ILE A 52 11.09 -15.40 -1.97
CA ILE A 52 11.25 -14.67 -3.23
C ILE A 52 9.96 -14.71 -4.04
N ASP A 53 9.30 -15.87 -4.11
CA ASP A 53 8.02 -16.03 -4.81
C ASP A 53 6.95 -15.12 -4.19
N GLN A 54 6.81 -15.16 -2.87
CA GLN A 54 5.84 -14.32 -2.16
C GLN A 54 6.11 -12.82 -2.35
N LEU A 55 7.37 -12.38 -2.30
CA LEU A 55 7.73 -10.98 -2.53
C LEU A 55 7.48 -10.56 -3.97
N SER A 56 7.72 -11.46 -4.93
CA SER A 56 7.48 -11.23 -6.35
C SER A 56 5.99 -11.05 -6.64
N ASP A 57 5.13 -11.88 -6.03
CA ASP A 57 3.68 -11.76 -6.13
C ASP A 57 3.16 -10.45 -5.52
N ASN A 58 3.64 -10.09 -4.32
CA ASN A 58 3.29 -8.82 -3.67
C ASN A 58 3.71 -7.61 -4.51
N LEU A 59 4.89 -7.66 -5.13
CA LEU A 59 5.38 -6.59 -6.00
C LEU A 59 4.53 -6.48 -7.28
N ARG A 60 4.12 -7.61 -7.86
CA ARG A 60 3.21 -7.62 -9.03
C ARG A 60 1.89 -6.95 -8.67
N GLN A 61 1.28 -7.35 -7.56
CA GLN A 61 0.02 -6.77 -7.09
C GLN A 61 0.16 -5.25 -6.86
N SER A 62 1.22 -4.82 -6.18
CA SER A 62 1.46 -3.39 -5.92
C SER A 62 1.61 -2.59 -7.22
N ARG A 63 2.28 -3.14 -8.24
CA ARG A 63 2.40 -2.50 -9.56
C ARG A 63 1.05 -2.34 -10.26
N GLU A 64 0.19 -3.35 -10.18
CA GLU A 64 -1.17 -3.28 -10.75
C GLU A 64 -2.02 -2.22 -10.04
N GLU A 65 -1.96 -2.14 -8.71
CA GLU A 65 -2.65 -1.12 -7.93
C GLU A 65 -2.17 0.30 -8.29
N VAL A 66 -0.85 0.50 -8.41
CA VAL A 66 -0.27 1.79 -8.83
C VAL A 66 -0.74 2.17 -10.24
N ALA A 67 -0.75 1.22 -11.18
CA ALA A 67 -1.24 1.47 -12.54
C ALA A 67 -2.72 1.90 -12.54
N ALA A 68 -3.56 1.21 -11.75
CA ALA A 68 -4.98 1.56 -11.62
C ALA A 68 -5.18 2.96 -11.01
N LEU A 69 -4.39 3.33 -10.01
CA LEU A 69 -4.42 4.66 -9.40
C LEU A 69 -3.95 5.75 -10.37
N GLN A 70 -2.94 5.47 -11.19
CA GLN A 70 -2.42 6.42 -12.18
C GLN A 70 -3.45 6.73 -13.27
N ILE A 71 -4.17 5.71 -13.76
CA ILE A 71 -5.30 5.90 -14.69
C ILE A 71 -6.38 6.79 -14.05
N ARG A 72 -6.74 6.52 -12.79
CA ARG A 72 -7.73 7.35 -12.06
C ARG A 72 -7.25 8.79 -11.86
N SER A 73 -5.96 9.02 -11.63
CA SER A 73 -5.39 10.36 -11.55
C SER A 73 -5.49 11.09 -12.90
N SER A 74 -5.15 10.42 -14.00
CA SER A 74 -5.26 10.99 -15.35
C SER A 74 -6.69 11.45 -15.67
N VAL A 75 -7.71 10.65 -15.34
CA VAL A 75 -9.12 11.04 -15.50
C VAL A 75 -9.47 12.28 -14.68
N ARG A 76 -8.99 12.36 -13.43
CA ARG A 76 -9.19 13.54 -12.58
C ARG A 76 -8.59 14.79 -13.21
N ASP A 77 -7.37 14.69 -13.74
CA ASP A 77 -6.66 15.82 -14.34
C ASP A 77 -7.35 16.30 -15.62
N GLN A 78 -7.83 15.39 -16.46
CA GLN A 78 -8.65 15.73 -17.64
C GLN A 78 -9.92 16.48 -17.26
N ILE A 79 -10.62 16.04 -16.21
CA ILE A 79 -11.83 16.72 -15.70
C ILE A 79 -11.47 18.12 -15.18
N TRP A 80 -10.37 18.26 -14.45
CA TRP A 80 -9.91 19.55 -13.94
C TRP A 80 -9.59 20.53 -15.06
N THR A 81 -8.89 20.09 -16.11
CA THR A 81 -8.55 20.91 -17.28
C THR A 81 -9.80 21.41 -18.00
N ARG A 82 -10.72 20.52 -18.35
CA ARG A 82 -12.01 20.89 -18.99
C ARG A 82 -12.82 21.87 -18.15
N ARG A 83 -12.76 21.74 -16.83
CA ARG A 83 -13.43 22.68 -15.91
C ARG A 83 -12.80 24.07 -15.94
N LEU A 84 -11.47 24.15 -16.06
CA LEU A 84 -10.77 25.44 -16.12
C LEU A 84 -11.12 26.23 -17.38
N GLU A 85 -11.36 25.54 -18.50
CA GLU A 85 -11.84 26.13 -19.77
C GLU A 85 -13.21 26.81 -19.63
N LEU A 86 -14.02 26.41 -18.64
CA LEU A 86 -15.32 27.03 -18.36
C LEU A 86 -15.19 28.35 -17.58
N ARG A 87 -14.00 28.72 -17.10
CA ARG A 87 -13.77 29.97 -16.36
C ARG A 87 -14.08 31.18 -17.24
N GLY A 88 -14.94 32.08 -16.76
CA GLY A 88 -15.39 33.25 -17.52
C GLY A 88 -16.60 32.97 -18.43
N ARG A 89 -17.02 31.70 -18.56
CA ARG A 89 -18.36 31.33 -19.03
C ARG A 89 -19.23 31.16 -17.79
N GLU A 90 -20.48 31.60 -17.81
CA GLU A 90 -21.39 31.68 -16.65
C GLU A 90 -21.64 30.35 -15.90
N LEU A 91 -21.06 29.25 -16.39
CA LEU A 91 -21.11 27.89 -15.86
C LEU A 91 -19.92 27.52 -14.95
N PHE A 92 -19.00 28.44 -14.66
CA PHE A 92 -17.84 28.15 -13.81
C PHE A 92 -18.21 27.92 -12.34
N ILE A 93 -17.92 26.72 -11.83
CA ILE A 93 -17.91 26.43 -10.39
C ILE A 93 -16.44 26.33 -9.94
N SER A 94 -16.04 27.12 -8.95
CA SER A 94 -14.67 27.17 -8.41
C SER A 94 -14.27 25.92 -7.62
N GLU A 95 -15.22 25.06 -7.27
CA GLU A 95 -14.98 23.83 -6.52
C GLU A 95 -15.91 22.70 -6.97
N SER A 96 -15.39 21.48 -7.07
CA SER A 96 -16.18 20.29 -7.38
C SER A 96 -17.02 19.91 -6.16
N LEU A 97 -18.32 20.20 -6.19
CA LEU A 97 -19.24 19.81 -5.14
C LEU A 97 -19.80 18.41 -5.41
N THR A 98 -19.91 17.58 -4.37
CA THR A 98 -20.70 16.34 -4.43
C THR A 98 -22.15 16.66 -4.82
N LYS A 99 -22.89 15.70 -5.42
CA LYS A 99 -24.32 15.89 -5.80
C LYS A 99 -25.15 16.56 -4.68
N LEU A 100 -24.97 16.11 -3.44
CA LEU A 100 -25.63 16.68 -2.26
C LEU A 100 -25.24 18.15 -2.02
N ARG A 101 -23.94 18.45 -2.01
CA ARG A 101 -23.45 19.82 -1.80
C ARG A 101 -23.84 20.76 -2.95
N SER A 102 -23.88 20.27 -4.18
CA SER A 102 -24.41 21.02 -5.33
C SER A 102 -25.89 21.35 -5.15
N LEU A 103 -26.69 20.41 -4.65
CA LEU A 103 -28.11 20.65 -4.35
C LEU A 103 -28.30 21.66 -3.22
N ILE A 104 -27.51 21.54 -2.14
CA ILE A 104 -27.49 22.52 -1.05
C ILE A 104 -27.12 23.91 -1.59
N PHE A 105 -26.05 24.01 -2.38
CA PHE A 105 -25.58 25.26 -2.95
C PHE A 105 -26.63 25.92 -3.85
N ARG A 106 -27.30 25.15 -4.73
CA ARG A 106 -28.40 25.66 -5.57
C ARG A 106 -29.60 26.12 -4.75
N SER A 107 -29.96 25.38 -3.70
CA SER A 107 -31.05 25.75 -2.79
C SER A 107 -30.77 27.07 -2.07
N LEU A 108 -29.55 27.23 -1.57
CA LEU A 108 -29.11 28.48 -0.95
C LEU A 108 -29.05 29.62 -1.97
N LEU A 109 -28.61 29.37 -3.21
CA LEU A 109 -28.63 30.38 -4.27
C LEU A 109 -30.04 30.86 -4.60
N ALA A 110 -31.04 29.97 -4.65
CA ALA A 110 -32.44 30.35 -4.80
C ALA A 110 -32.88 31.26 -3.63
N THR A 111 -32.50 30.89 -2.41
CA THR A 111 -32.82 31.68 -1.21
C THR A 111 -32.12 33.05 -1.19
N LYS A 112 -30.92 33.15 -1.78
CA LYS A 112 -30.22 34.43 -1.99
C LYS A 112 -30.97 35.32 -3.00
N ARG A 113 -31.54 34.74 -4.07
CA ARG A 113 -32.36 35.48 -5.05
C ARG A 113 -33.61 36.07 -4.39
N GLU A 114 -34.18 35.36 -3.42
CA GLU A 114 -35.28 35.83 -2.56
C GLU A 114 -34.85 36.85 -1.50
N LYS A 115 -33.58 37.28 -1.49
CA LYS A 115 -32.99 38.24 -0.55
C LYS A 115 -33.06 37.84 0.94
N ARG A 116 -33.29 36.55 1.23
CA ARG A 116 -33.33 36.03 2.62
C ARG A 116 -31.93 35.83 3.22
N ILE A 117 -30.92 35.70 2.37
CA ILE A 117 -29.51 35.61 2.75
C ILE A 117 -28.67 36.51 1.86
N TYR A 118 -27.58 37.06 2.41
CA TYR A 118 -26.69 37.99 1.72
C TYR A 118 -25.81 37.29 0.67
N THR A 119 -25.13 36.20 1.05
CA THR A 119 -24.22 35.51 0.14
C THR A 119 -24.12 34.02 0.41
N VAL A 120 -23.75 33.28 -0.64
CA VAL A 120 -23.49 31.84 -0.63
C VAL A 120 -22.17 31.63 -1.34
N TYR A 121 -21.29 30.84 -0.76
CA TYR A 121 -19.98 30.54 -1.35
C TYR A 121 -19.49 29.18 -0.88
N THR A 122 -18.43 28.71 -1.52
CA THR A 122 -17.78 27.46 -1.16
C THR A 122 -16.33 27.72 -0.77
N ARG A 123 -15.80 26.90 0.14
CA ARG A 123 -14.40 26.92 0.54
C ARG A 123 -13.96 25.52 0.93
N GLY A 124 -12.97 24.97 0.24
CA GLY A 124 -12.49 23.60 0.48
C GLY A 124 -13.55 22.54 0.17
N GLY A 125 -14.46 22.81 -0.76
CA GLY A 125 -15.59 21.95 -1.11
C GLY A 125 -16.73 21.97 -0.10
N LEU A 126 -16.66 22.78 0.95
CA LEU A 126 -17.71 22.98 1.94
C LEU A 126 -18.57 24.19 1.57
N VAL A 127 -19.88 24.11 1.81
CA VAL A 127 -20.83 25.17 1.46
C VAL A 127 -21.11 26.05 2.67
N PHE A 128 -21.08 27.36 2.46
CA PHE A 128 -21.34 28.37 3.47
C PHE A 128 -22.34 29.40 2.97
N PHE A 129 -23.08 30.00 3.90
CA PHE A 129 -23.85 31.21 3.64
C PHE A 129 -23.64 32.24 4.74
N LYS A 130 -23.98 33.50 4.44
CA LYS A 130 -24.14 34.56 5.42
C LYS A 130 -25.51 35.19 5.26
N GLU A 131 -26.20 35.43 6.36
CA GLU A 131 -27.47 36.17 6.36
C GLU A 131 -27.25 37.66 6.07
N LYS A 132 -26.18 38.24 6.61
CA LYS A 132 -25.82 39.67 6.48
C LYS A 132 -24.40 39.84 5.95
N GLN A 133 -24.10 40.98 5.34
CA GLN A 133 -22.78 41.29 4.74
C GLN A 133 -21.60 41.09 5.71
N HIS A 134 -21.74 41.63 6.92
CA HIS A 134 -20.77 41.47 8.02
C HIS A 134 -21.18 40.39 9.03
N GLY A 135 -22.02 39.44 8.60
CA GLY A 135 -22.49 38.33 9.44
C GLY A 135 -21.50 37.17 9.56
N VAL A 136 -21.83 36.25 10.48
CA VAL A 136 -21.13 34.99 10.69
C VAL A 136 -21.41 34.05 9.52
N SER A 137 -20.38 33.34 9.06
CA SER A 137 -20.52 32.31 8.03
C SER A 137 -21.04 31.01 8.62
N THR A 138 -22.22 30.57 8.16
CA THR A 138 -22.82 29.31 8.60
C THR A 138 -22.48 28.20 7.61
N ARG A 139 -21.80 27.16 8.10
CA ARG A 139 -21.49 25.95 7.30
C ARG A 139 -22.71 25.05 7.19
N VAL A 140 -23.01 24.60 5.98
CA VAL A 140 -24.13 23.70 5.70
C VAL A 140 -23.66 22.45 4.97
N ASN A 141 -23.85 21.29 5.61
CA ASN A 141 -23.40 19.99 5.10
C ASN A 141 -24.56 19.03 4.77
N THR A 142 -25.77 19.34 5.24
CA THR A 142 -26.97 18.50 5.12
C THR A 142 -28.16 19.33 4.66
N LEU A 143 -29.11 18.72 3.95
CA LEU A 143 -30.35 19.39 3.54
C LEU A 143 -31.25 19.71 4.74
N GLN A 144 -31.19 18.87 5.78
CA GLN A 144 -31.92 19.11 7.02
C GLN A 144 -31.50 20.43 7.67
N LYS A 145 -30.19 20.73 7.70
CA LYS A 145 -29.69 22.00 8.23
C LYS A 145 -30.13 23.22 7.41
N VAL A 146 -30.36 23.06 6.10
CA VAL A 146 -30.97 24.11 5.26
C VAL A 146 -32.40 24.39 5.73
N ARG A 147 -33.19 23.33 5.99
CA ARG A 147 -34.57 23.44 6.48
C ARG A 147 -34.65 24.02 7.89
N GLU A 148 -33.77 23.58 8.80
CA GLU A 148 -33.66 24.11 10.17
C GLU A 148 -33.29 25.58 10.19
N SER A 149 -32.54 26.06 9.19
CA SER A 149 -32.25 27.49 9.00
C SER A 149 -33.43 28.26 8.38
N GLY A 150 -34.59 27.61 8.22
CA GLY A 150 -35.81 28.18 7.65
C GLY A 150 -35.75 28.41 6.13
N LEU A 151 -34.73 27.89 5.44
CA LEU A 151 -34.49 28.16 4.01
C LEU A 151 -35.15 27.09 3.14
N VAL A 152 -35.54 27.49 1.92
CA VAL A 152 -36.20 26.60 0.97
C VAL A 152 -35.18 25.63 0.38
N VAL A 153 -35.47 24.34 0.46
CA VAL A 153 -34.71 23.30 -0.24
C VAL A 153 -35.37 23.07 -1.59
N LEU A 154 -34.61 23.19 -2.66
CA LEU A 154 -35.09 22.80 -3.99
C LEU A 154 -35.23 21.28 -4.01
N ASP A 155 -36.41 20.78 -4.40
CA ASP A 155 -36.57 19.37 -4.75
C ASP A 155 -35.86 19.09 -6.07
N ARG A 156 -35.36 17.85 -6.18
CA ARG A 156 -34.32 17.40 -7.13
C ARG A 156 -34.45 17.93 -8.56
#